data_AF-A0A2D8L763-F1
#
_entry.id   AF-A0A2D8L763-F1
#
_cell.length_a   1.000
_cell.length_b   1.000
_cell.length_c   1.000
_cell.angle_alpha   90.00
_cell.angle_beta   90.00
_cell.angle_gamma   90.00
#
_symmetry.space_group_name_H-M   'P 1'
#
loop_
_entity.id
_entity.type
_entity.pdbx_description
1 polymer ?
#
loop_
_entity_poly.entity_id
_entity_poly.type
_entity_poly.pdbx_seq_one_letter_code
_entity_poly.pdbx_strand_id
1 'polypeptide(L)'
;MKIATAAYPLDVLQSWSHYEDKLSGWVGEAAREGADLLVFPEYGAMELATLAGQEVAGDLEASLYAVSDRMEDADALHLRLAAEHGVHIVAASG
;
A
#
# COMPACT_ATOMS: atom_id res chain seq x y z
N MET A 1 3.38 6.80 22.36
CA MET A 1 3.09 6.86 20.93
C MET A 1 4.37 6.58 20.17
N LYS A 2 4.45 5.42 19.50
CA LYS A 2 5.56 5.02 18.63
C LYS A 2 5.09 5.06 17.17
N ILE A 3 5.91 5.63 16.29
CA ILE A 3 5.58 5.80 14.87
C ILE A 3 6.54 4.94 14.05
N ALA A 4 6.00 4.19 13.09
CA ALA A 4 6.77 3.49 12.07
C ALA A 4 6.59 4.20 10.73
N THR A 5 7.69 4.44 10.01
CA THR A 5 7.69 5.07 8.69
C THR A 5 8.23 4.08 7.67
N ALA A 6 7.46 3.78 6.63
CA ALA A 6 7.90 2.92 5.55
C ALA A 6 8.70 3.71 4.52
N ALA A 7 9.81 3.15 4.06
CA ALA A 7 10.60 3.65 2.95
C ALA A 7 11.12 2.46 2.16
N TYR A 8 10.52 2.21 0.99
CA TYR A 8 10.84 1.06 0.14
C TYR A 8 10.80 1.45 -1.34
N PRO A 9 11.54 0.76 -2.21
CA PRO A 9 11.40 0.91 -3.66
C PRO A 9 10.06 0.35 -4.12
N LEU A 10 9.52 0.93 -5.20
CA LEU A 10 8.30 0.40 -5.81
C LEU A 10 8.58 -0.98 -6.46
N ASP A 11 7.70 -1.94 -6.19
CA ASP A 11 7.71 -3.29 -6.71
C ASP A 11 6.74 -3.43 -7.89
N VAL A 12 7.05 -4.37 -8.77
CA VAL A 12 6.11 -4.81 -9.81
C VAL A 12 5.19 -5.88 -9.25
N LEU A 13 3.96 -5.49 -8.94
CA LEU A 13 2.94 -6.39 -8.42
C LEU A 13 2.52 -7.38 -9.50
N GLN A 14 2.36 -8.65 -9.11
CA GLN A 14 2.01 -9.75 -10.02
C GLN A 14 0.53 -10.13 -9.91
N SER A 15 -0.10 -9.74 -8.81
CA SER A 15 -1.49 -10.02 -8.48
C SER A 15 -1.94 -9.10 -7.35
N TRP A 16 -3.25 -9.01 -7.12
CA TRP A 16 -3.80 -8.37 -5.92
C TRP A 16 -3.26 -9.01 -4.63
N SER A 17 -3.19 -10.35 -4.58
CA SER A 17 -2.66 -11.06 -3.40
C SER A 17 -1.21 -10.68 -3.07
N HIS A 18 -0.39 -10.36 -4.08
CA HIS A 18 0.98 -9.88 -3.85
C HIS A 18 0.97 -8.53 -3.10
N TYR A 19 0.04 -7.63 -3.41
CA TYR A 19 -0.14 -6.37 -2.69
C TYR A 19 -0.62 -6.61 -1.25
N GLU A 20 -1.58 -7.53 -1.06
CA GLU A 20 -2.07 -7.91 0.27
C GLU A 20 -0.95 -8.47 1.15
N ASP A 21 -0.15 -9.39 0.61
CA ASP A 21 0.98 -10.00 1.31
C ASP A 21 2.03 -8.94 1.70
N LYS A 22 2.37 -8.04 0.75
CA LYS A 22 3.31 -6.95 0.99
C LYS A 22 2.87 -6.03 2.12
N LEU A 23 1.62 -5.52 2.08
CA LEU A 23 1.12 -4.63 3.11
C LEU A 23 0.93 -5.34 4.45
N SER A 24 0.47 -6.59 4.45
CA SER A 24 0.34 -7.39 5.67
C SER A 24 1.70 -7.59 6.35
N GLY A 25 2.76 -7.79 5.58
CA GLY A 25 4.13 -7.87 6.08
C GLY A 25 4.57 -6.58 6.78
N TRP A 26 4.42 -5.43 6.13
CA TRP A 26 4.79 -4.12 6.69
C TRP A 26 4.00 -3.78 7.95
N VAL A 27 2.67 -3.96 7.91
CA VAL A 27 1.80 -3.66 9.05
C VAL A 27 2.08 -4.61 10.22
N GLY A 28 2.18 -5.90 9.95
CA GLY A 28 2.45 -6.91 10.97
C GLY A 28 3.80 -6.72 11.65
N GLU A 29 4.85 -6.38 10.89
CA GLU A 29 6.16 -6.08 11.46
C GLU A 29 6.11 -4.85 12.38
N ALA A 30 5.55 -3.74 11.92
CA ALA A 30 5.45 -2.52 12.72
C ALA A 30 4.60 -2.71 13.98
N ALA A 31 3.49 -3.45 13.89
CA ALA A 31 2.65 -3.80 15.03
C ALA A 31 3.40 -4.68 16.04
N ARG A 32 4.15 -5.69 15.57
CA ARG A 32 5.00 -6.54 16.44
C ARG A 32 6.07 -5.73 17.17
N GLU A 33 6.59 -4.68 16.54
CA GLU A 33 7.52 -3.73 17.15
C GLU A 33 6.83 -2.69 18.06
N GLY A 34 5.49 -2.74 18.20
CA GLY A 34 4.72 -1.88 19.09
C GLY A 34 4.50 -0.46 18.58
N ALA A 35 4.39 -0.27 17.25
CA ALA A 35 4.00 1.01 16.67
C ALA A 35 2.49 1.27 16.82
N ASP A 36 2.11 2.53 17.06
CA ASP A 36 0.73 2.99 17.16
C ASP A 36 0.24 3.63 15.85
N LEU A 37 1.16 4.23 15.08
CA LEU A 37 0.92 4.91 13.80
C LEU A 37 1.92 4.44 12.76
N LEU A 38 1.42 4.00 11.60
CA LEU A 38 2.20 3.58 10.45
C LEU A 38 1.99 4.58 9.33
N VAL A 39 3.09 5.13 8.80
CA VAL A 39 3.06 6.12 7.72
C VAL A 39 3.72 5.52 6.49
N PHE A 40 2.94 5.39 5.42
CA PHE A 40 3.39 4.93 4.12
C PHE A 40 3.76 6.12 3.20
N PRO A 41 4.65 5.90 2.21
CA PRO A 41 5.21 6.99 1.41
C PRO A 41 4.20 7.60 0.43
N GLU A 42 4.47 8.85 0.06
CA GLU A 42 3.90 9.48 -1.13
C GLU A 42 4.26 8.66 -2.37
N TYR A 43 3.33 8.53 -3.32
CA TYR A 43 3.42 7.69 -4.53
C TYR A 43 3.53 6.18 -4.28
N GLY A 44 3.45 5.69 -3.04
CA GLY A 44 3.45 4.24 -2.79
C GLY A 44 2.23 3.52 -3.41
N ALA A 45 1.13 4.21 -3.68
CA ALA A 45 -0.01 3.62 -4.37
C ALA A 45 0.25 3.38 -5.87
N MET A 46 1.28 4.02 -6.46
CA MET A 46 1.61 3.87 -7.88
C MET A 46 2.01 2.44 -8.27
N GLU A 47 2.39 1.60 -7.31
CA GLU A 47 2.60 0.16 -7.55
C GLU A 47 1.36 -0.52 -8.11
N LEU A 48 0.16 -0.05 -7.75
CA LEU A 48 -1.12 -0.60 -8.21
C LEU A 48 -1.29 -0.51 -9.73
N ALA A 49 -0.67 0.48 -10.38
CA ALA A 49 -0.68 0.60 -11.84
C ALA A 49 -0.07 -0.65 -12.52
N THR A 50 0.87 -1.33 -11.87
CA THR A 50 1.51 -2.53 -12.42
C THR A 50 0.55 -3.70 -12.60
N LEU A 51 -0.57 -3.71 -11.86
CA LEU A 51 -1.64 -4.70 -12.01
C LEU A 51 -2.43 -4.53 -13.32
N ALA A 52 -2.38 -3.36 -13.94
CA ALA A 52 -2.94 -3.09 -15.27
C ALA A 52 -1.93 -3.35 -16.41
N GLY A 53 -0.72 -3.82 -16.08
CA GLY A 53 0.35 -4.12 -17.04
C GLY A 53 1.44 -3.06 -17.10
N GLN A 54 2.62 -3.46 -17.60
CA GLN A 54 3.81 -2.60 -17.61
C GLN A 54 3.70 -1.39 -18.55
N GLU A 55 2.96 -1.52 -19.66
CA GLU A 55 2.71 -0.39 -20.57
C GLU A 55 1.88 0.69 -19.89
N VAL A 56 0.85 0.30 -19.13
CA VAL A 56 0.01 1.23 -18.34
C VAL A 56 0.81 1.85 -17.20
N ALA A 57 1.60 1.06 -16.47
CA ALA A 57 2.44 1.57 -15.39
C ALA A 57 3.54 2.53 -15.88
N GLY A 58 3.99 2.39 -17.13
CA GLY A 58 4.95 3.28 -17.77
C GLY A 58 4.35 4.55 -18.37
N ASP A 59 3.02 4.65 -18.47
CA ASP A 59 2.30 5.83 -18.97
C ASP A 59 1.78 6.69 -17.82
N LEU A 60 2.07 7.99 -17.85
CA LEU A 60 1.74 8.89 -16.74
C LEU A 60 0.24 9.03 -16.53
N GLU A 61 -0.55 9.18 -17.60
CA GLU A 61 -1.98 9.43 -17.46
C GLU A 61 -2.74 8.13 -17.18
N ALA A 62 -2.41 7.07 -17.93
CA ALA A 62 -3.07 5.77 -17.77
C ALA A 62 -2.79 5.15 -16.39
N SER A 63 -1.60 5.33 -15.83
CA SER A 63 -1.27 4.85 -14.48
C SER A 63 -2.13 5.50 -13.40
N LEU A 64 -2.44 6.80 -13.50
CA LEU A 64 -3.30 7.49 -12.53
C LEU A 64 -4.71 6.90 -12.48
N TYR A 65 -5.30 6.62 -13.65
CA TYR A 65 -6.61 5.96 -13.71
C TYR A 65 -6.54 4.54 -13.16
N ALA A 66 -5.52 3.76 -13.53
CA ALA A 66 -5.35 2.39 -13.05
C ALA A 66 -5.17 2.31 -11.52
N VAL A 67 -4.48 3.28 -10.92
CA VAL A 67 -4.36 3.41 -9.45
C VAL A 67 -5.71 3.78 -8.84
N SER A 68 -6.39 4.79 -9.40
CA SER A 68 -7.70 5.25 -8.91
C SER A 68 -8.73 4.11 -8.88
N ASP A 69 -8.77 3.25 -9.90
CA ASP A 69 -9.67 2.09 -9.98
C ASP A 69 -9.44 1.05 -8.88
N ARG A 70 -8.29 1.11 -8.19
CA ARG A 70 -7.89 0.18 -7.11
C ARG A 70 -7.92 0.80 -5.72
N MET A 71 -8.21 2.09 -5.59
CA MET A 71 -8.16 2.77 -4.30
C MET A 71 -9.19 2.23 -3.31
N GLU A 72 -10.40 1.88 -3.75
CA GLU A 72 -11.42 1.30 -2.87
C GLU A 72 -10.98 -0.07 -2.29
N ASP A 73 -10.38 -0.92 -3.12
CA ASP A 73 -9.83 -2.22 -2.69
C ASP A 73 -8.67 -2.02 -1.70
N ALA A 74 -7.79 -1.05 -1.99
CA ALA A 74 -6.65 -0.71 -1.12
C ALA A 74 -7.12 -0.16 0.22
N ASP A 75 -8.10 0.74 0.24
CA ASP A 75 -8.68 1.30 1.46
C ASP A 75 -9.31 0.20 2.32
N ALA A 76 -10.06 -0.73 1.71
CA ALA A 76 -10.63 -1.87 2.42
C ALA A 76 -9.56 -2.75 3.07
N LEU A 77 -8.44 -2.99 2.37
CA LEU A 77 -7.28 -3.72 2.90
C LEU A 77 -6.65 -2.98 4.10
N HIS A 78 -6.39 -1.68 3.98
CA HIS A 78 -5.82 -0.88 5.07
C HIS A 78 -6.75 -0.85 6.29
N LEU A 79 -8.06 -0.70 6.11
CA LEU A 79 -9.05 -0.74 7.18
C LEU A 79 -9.02 -2.08 7.93
N ARG A 80 -8.97 -3.20 7.18
CA ARG A 80 -8.87 -4.54 7.76
C ARG A 80 -7.60 -4.70 8.58
N LEU A 81 -6.44 -4.33 8.02
CA LEU A 81 -5.14 -4.47 8.70
C LEU A 81 -5.03 -3.57 9.94
N ALA A 82 -5.54 -2.33 9.87
CA ALA A 82 -5.60 -1.43 11.01
C ALA A 82 -6.43 -2.03 12.15
N ALA A 83 -7.59 -2.60 11.85
CA ALA A 83 -8.46 -3.24 12.83
C ALA A 83 -7.84 -4.53 13.43
N GLU A 84 -7.22 -5.35 12.59
CA GLU A 84 -6.59 -6.61 13.00
C GLU A 84 -5.42 -6.38 13.96
N HIS A 85 -4.59 -5.37 13.68
CA HIS A 85 -3.39 -5.08 14.47
C HIS A 85 -3.59 -3.99 15.55
N GLY A 86 -4.74 -3.32 15.56
CA GLY A 86 -5.02 -2.24 16.53
C GLY A 86 -4.14 -1.01 16.34
N VAL A 87 -3.84 -0.65 15.08
CA VAL A 87 -2.95 0.47 14.72
C VAL A 87 -3.67 1.51 13.86
N HIS A 88 -3.11 2.72 13.79
CA HIS A 88 -3.53 3.72 12.81
C HIS A 88 -2.62 3.67 11.58
N ILE A 89 -3.20 3.83 10.40
CA ILE A 89 -2.45 3.80 9.13
C ILE A 89 -2.72 5.09 8.35
N VAL A 90 -1.65 5.78 7.97
CA VAL A 90 -1.65 6.75 6.87
C VAL A 90 -1.23 5.98 5.64
N ALA A 91 -2.21 5.63 4.80
CA ALA A 91 -1.99 4.85 3.58
C ALA A 91 -1.12 5.61 2.58
N ALA A 92 -0.47 4.86 1.69
CA ALA A 92 0.28 5.46 0.60
C ALA A 92 -0.65 6.25 -0.34
N SER A 93 -0.20 7.40 -0.82
CA SER A 93 -0.90 8.16 -1.87
C SER A 93 -0.35 7.81 -3.26
N GLY A 94 -1.09 8.18 -4.30
CA GLY A 94 -0.69 8.12 -5.72
C GLY A 94 -0.52 9.50 -6.30
#